data_AF-A0A943PU72-F1
#
_entry.id   AF-A0A943PU72-F1
#
_cell.length_a   1.000
_cell.length_b   1.000
_cell.length_c   1.000
_cell.angle_alpha   90.00
_cell.angle_beta   90.00
_cell.angle_gamma   90.00
#
_symmetry.space_group_name_H-M   'P 1'
#
loop_
_entity.id
_entity.type
_entity.pdbx_description
1 polymer ?
#
loop_
_entity_poly.entity_id
_entity_poly.type
_entity_poly.pdbx_seq_one_letter_code
_entity_poly.pdbx_strand_id
1 'polypeptide(L)'
;MDNASKALIIAGGMLIAIMVASLFVYLFTTYGNYAENMYDRINQRQLTEANNEYTKYEGASDNTIYDVITVANKAKDHNTSLDIAEGDRGYIRVVIVGENSKVEKCNNEEINALLQKYANETRFNCIVSETSEGLISEVRFTKR
;
A
#
# COMPACT_ATOMS: atom_id res chain seq x y z
N MET A 1 -59.66 28.39 -17.57
CA MET A 1 -58.68 28.37 -16.46
C MET A 1 -57.92 27.04 -16.38
N ASP A 2 -58.33 26.02 -17.15
CA ASP A 2 -57.75 24.67 -17.07
C ASP A 2 -56.36 24.54 -17.67
N ASN A 3 -56.00 25.42 -18.62
CA ASN A 3 -54.72 25.37 -19.31
C ASN A 3 -53.55 25.89 -18.44
N ALA A 4 -53.82 26.85 -17.55
CA ALA A 4 -52.83 27.38 -16.62
C ALA A 4 -52.49 26.35 -15.52
N SER A 5 -53.49 25.61 -15.03
CA SER A 5 -53.29 24.53 -14.06
C SER A 5 -52.50 23.36 -14.66
N LYS A 6 -52.80 22.97 -15.91
CA LYS A 6 -52.02 21.97 -16.65
C LYS A 6 -50.57 22.40 -16.88
N ALA A 7 -50.36 23.65 -17.26
CA ALA A 7 -49.01 24.21 -17.41
C ALA A 7 -48.25 24.24 -16.07
N LEU A 8 -48.93 24.55 -14.97
CA LEU A 8 -48.33 24.57 -13.63
C LEU A 8 -47.89 23.18 -13.17
N ILE A 9 -48.70 22.15 -13.44
CA ILE A 9 -48.36 20.76 -13.10
C ILE A 9 -47.16 20.28 -13.94
N ILE A 10 -47.13 20.60 -15.23
CA ILE A 10 -46.00 20.27 -16.11
C ILE A 10 -44.72 20.99 -15.66
N ALA A 11 -44.82 22.27 -15.31
CA ALA A 11 -43.70 23.06 -14.80
C ALA A 11 -43.16 22.49 -13.46
N GLY A 12 -44.05 22.09 -12.55
CA GLY A 12 -43.67 21.44 -11.29
C GLY A 12 -42.95 20.11 -11.50
N GLY A 13 -43.43 19.28 -12.43
CA GLY A 13 -42.78 18.01 -12.79
C GLY A 13 -41.38 18.21 -13.38
N MET A 14 -41.21 19.20 -14.27
CA MET A 14 -39.89 19.54 -14.82
C MET A 14 -38.92 20.05 -13.76
N LEU A 15 -39.38 20.88 -12.82
CA LEU A 15 -38.55 21.38 -11.73
C LEU A 15 -38.03 20.26 -10.82
N ILE A 16 -38.90 19.29 -10.49
CA ILE A 16 -38.50 18.12 -9.70
C ILE A 16 -37.47 17.27 -10.46
N ALA A 17 -37.66 17.06 -11.77
CA ALA A 17 -36.73 16.31 -12.60
C ALA A 17 -35.33 16.95 -12.65
N ILE A 18 -35.26 18.28 -12.78
CA ILE A 18 -33.99 19.03 -12.78
C ILE A 18 -33.29 18.93 -11.42
N MET A 19 -34.04 19.04 -10.31
CA MET A 19 -33.47 18.89 -8.97
C MET A 19 -32.88 17.49 -8.76
N VAL A 20 -33.60 16.44 -9.14
CA VAL A 20 -33.12 15.05 -9.02
C VAL A 20 -31.91 14.80 -9.91
N ALA A 21 -31.93 15.27 -11.17
CA ALA A 21 -30.79 15.16 -12.08
C ALA A 21 -29.54 15.90 -11.55
N SER A 22 -29.71 17.08 -10.99
CA SER A 22 -28.61 17.86 -10.40
C SER A 22 -27.99 17.16 -9.19
N LEU A 23 -28.82 16.49 -8.38
CA LEU A 23 -28.34 15.66 -7.28
C LEU A 23 -27.52 14.47 -7.80
N PHE A 24 -27.98 13.78 -8.84
CA PHE A 24 -27.19 12.68 -9.45
C PHE A 24 -25.84 13.17 -10.00
N VAL A 25 -25.81 14.30 -10.71
CA VAL A 25 -24.55 14.90 -11.17
C VAL A 25 -23.65 15.23 -9.98
N TYR A 26 -24.17 15.86 -8.92
CA TYR A 26 -23.41 16.17 -7.72
C TYR A 26 -22.84 14.91 -7.05
N LEU A 27 -23.61 13.84 -6.91
CA LEU A 27 -23.14 12.57 -6.35
C LEU A 27 -22.09 11.95 -7.27
N PHE A 28 -22.30 11.90 -8.59
CA PHE A 28 -21.31 11.33 -9.51
C PHE A 28 -20.02 12.15 -9.61
N THR A 29 -20.09 13.48 -9.56
CA THR A 29 -18.88 14.33 -9.56
C THR A 29 -18.16 14.28 -8.22
N THR A 30 -18.90 14.26 -7.11
CA THR A 30 -18.30 14.18 -5.77
C THR A 30 -17.71 12.80 -5.54
N TYR A 31 -18.43 11.71 -5.80
CA TYR A 31 -17.88 10.36 -5.62
C TYR A 31 -16.90 9.95 -6.73
N GLY A 32 -17.04 10.46 -7.96
CA GLY A 32 -16.12 10.20 -9.06
C GLY A 32 -14.74 10.85 -8.86
N ASN A 33 -14.70 12.11 -8.41
CA ASN A 33 -13.44 12.81 -8.13
C ASN A 33 -12.79 12.44 -6.79
N TYR A 34 -13.52 11.74 -5.91
CA TYR A 34 -12.98 11.17 -4.67
C TYR A 34 -12.19 9.89 -4.90
N ALA A 35 -12.40 9.16 -6.00
CA ALA A 35 -11.63 7.95 -6.30
C ALA A 35 -10.19 8.28 -6.75
N GLU A 36 -10.03 9.20 -7.70
CA GLU A 36 -8.72 9.55 -8.29
C GLU A 36 -7.82 10.31 -7.29
N ASN A 37 -8.39 11.27 -6.54
CA ASN A 37 -7.63 12.09 -5.59
C ASN A 37 -7.32 11.40 -4.24
N MET A 38 -8.07 10.38 -3.82
CA MET A 38 -7.72 9.57 -2.64
C MET A 38 -6.65 8.52 -2.97
N TYR A 39 -6.71 7.91 -4.16
CA TYR A 39 -5.71 6.93 -4.60
C TYR A 39 -4.31 7.54 -4.63
N ASP A 40 -4.18 8.72 -5.22
CA ASP A 40 -2.89 9.40 -5.35
C ASP A 40 -2.34 9.92 -4.01
N ARG A 41 -3.20 10.39 -3.10
CA ARG A 41 -2.78 10.87 -1.77
C ARG A 41 -2.43 9.75 -0.80
N ILE A 42 -3.12 8.61 -0.87
CA ILE A 42 -2.77 7.39 -0.11
C ILE A 42 -1.49 6.79 -0.67
N ASN A 43 -1.35 6.66 -2.00
CA ASN A 43 -0.13 6.20 -2.65
C ASN A 43 1.07 7.08 -2.29
N GLN A 44 0.94 8.42 -2.32
CA GLN A 44 2.07 9.31 -1.99
C GLN A 44 2.45 9.28 -0.50
N ARG A 45 1.48 9.13 0.41
CA ARG A 45 1.80 8.94 1.85
C ARG A 45 2.43 7.59 2.12
N GLN A 46 1.88 6.51 1.53
CA GLN A 46 2.48 5.18 1.61
C GLN A 46 3.88 5.15 0.99
N LEU A 47 4.09 5.79 -0.16
CA LEU A 47 5.41 5.95 -0.79
C LEU A 47 6.39 6.62 0.18
N THR A 48 6.01 7.73 0.81
CA THR A 48 6.95 8.46 1.68
C THR A 48 7.22 7.76 3.01
N GLU A 49 6.18 7.23 3.66
CA GLU A 49 6.31 6.56 4.96
C GLU A 49 6.96 5.18 4.82
N ALA A 50 6.57 4.37 3.83
CA ALA A 50 7.24 3.09 3.57
C ALA A 50 8.70 3.31 3.14
N ASN A 51 8.97 4.26 2.24
CA ASN A 51 10.34 4.50 1.80
C ASN A 51 11.24 4.90 2.98
N ASN A 52 10.78 5.76 3.89
CA ASN A 52 11.56 6.10 5.09
C ASN A 52 11.80 4.91 6.04
N GLU A 53 10.88 3.96 6.11
CA GLU A 53 11.00 2.82 7.02
C GLU A 53 11.96 1.73 6.55
N TYR A 54 12.12 1.55 5.24
CA TYR A 54 12.99 0.52 4.67
C TYR A 54 14.34 1.06 4.20
N THR A 55 14.39 2.26 3.61
CA THR A 55 15.64 2.85 3.08
C THR A 55 16.65 3.18 4.18
N LYS A 56 16.23 3.36 5.44
CA LYS A 56 17.17 3.55 6.56
C LYS A 56 18.12 2.37 6.79
N TYR A 57 17.75 1.17 6.32
CA TYR A 57 18.58 -0.03 6.41
C TYR A 57 19.50 -0.14 5.18
N GLU A 58 19.16 0.54 4.07
CA GLU A 58 19.97 0.60 2.87
C GLU A 58 21.26 1.38 3.11
N GLY A 59 22.39 0.84 2.63
CA GLY A 59 23.70 1.44 2.86
C GLY A 59 24.22 1.36 4.31
N ALA A 60 23.39 0.99 5.29
CA ALA A 60 23.83 0.68 6.63
C ALA A 60 24.70 -0.59 6.62
N SER A 61 25.92 -0.48 7.16
CA SER A 61 26.94 -1.53 7.08
C SER A 61 26.84 -2.60 8.15
N ASP A 62 25.92 -2.44 9.11
CA ASP A 62 25.89 -3.16 10.37
C ASP A 62 24.54 -3.81 10.67
N ASN A 63 23.63 -3.91 9.68
CA ASN A 63 22.34 -4.59 9.88
C ASN A 63 22.54 -6.01 10.42
N THR A 64 21.89 -6.30 11.53
CA THR A 64 21.88 -7.61 12.18
C THR A 64 20.69 -8.43 11.72
N ILE A 65 20.65 -9.70 12.11
CA ILE A 65 19.45 -10.53 11.88
C ILE A 65 18.19 -9.91 12.52
N TYR A 66 18.31 -9.21 13.65
CA TYR A 66 17.17 -8.54 14.29
C TYR A 66 16.59 -7.43 13.41
N ASP A 67 17.44 -6.71 12.67
CA ASP A 67 17.02 -5.68 11.71
C ASP A 67 16.28 -6.32 10.54
N VAL A 68 16.80 -7.44 10.02
CA VAL A 68 16.14 -8.21 8.95
C VAL A 68 14.75 -8.69 9.38
N ILE A 69 14.63 -9.24 10.59
CA ILE A 69 13.32 -9.69 11.13
C ILE A 69 12.39 -8.50 11.37
N THR A 70 12.91 -7.35 11.83
CA THR A 70 12.11 -6.13 11.99
C THR A 70 11.54 -5.66 10.64
N VAL A 71 12.38 -5.66 9.60
CA VAL A 71 11.97 -5.32 8.23
C VAL A 71 10.96 -6.32 7.67
N ALA A 72 11.16 -7.61 7.89
CA ALA A 72 10.22 -8.66 7.49
C ALA A 72 8.86 -8.51 8.16
N ASN A 73 8.82 -8.19 9.46
CA ASN A 73 7.58 -7.95 10.18
C ASN A 73 6.85 -6.70 9.67
N LYS A 74 7.57 -5.61 9.41
CA LYS A 74 6.99 -4.42 8.77
C LYS A 74 6.38 -4.73 7.41
N ALA A 75 7.07 -5.52 6.58
CA ALA A 75 6.56 -5.92 5.27
C ALA A 75 5.31 -6.81 5.41
N LYS A 76 5.31 -7.74 6.38
CA LYS A 76 4.16 -8.58 6.69
C LYS A 76 2.95 -7.77 7.13
N ASP A 77 3.15 -6.80 8.03
CA ASP A 77 2.10 -5.92 8.54
C ASP A 77 1.54 -5.03 7.42
N HIS A 78 2.41 -4.46 6.57
CA HIS A 78 2.01 -3.70 5.39
C HIS A 78 1.16 -4.55 4.43
N ASN A 79 1.67 -5.71 4.01
CA ASN A 79 0.98 -6.60 3.08
C ASN A 79 -0.38 -7.08 3.65
N THR A 80 -0.42 -7.42 4.95
CA THR A 80 -1.64 -7.93 5.59
C THR A 80 -2.66 -6.82 5.86
N SER A 81 -2.22 -5.63 6.28
CA SER A 81 -3.12 -4.50 6.58
C SER A 81 -3.84 -3.96 5.34
N LEU A 82 -3.23 -4.14 4.17
CA LEU A 82 -3.76 -3.71 2.88
C LEU A 82 -4.39 -4.87 2.07
N ASP A 83 -4.40 -6.09 2.60
CA ASP A 83 -4.89 -7.30 1.94
C ASP A 83 -4.24 -7.53 0.55
N ILE A 84 -2.92 -7.30 0.48
CA ILE A 84 -2.11 -7.39 -0.75
C ILE A 84 -1.40 -8.75 -0.78
N ALA A 85 -1.63 -9.52 -1.85
CA ALA A 85 -1.01 -10.81 -2.06
C ALA A 85 0.25 -10.72 -2.93
N GLU A 86 1.00 -11.81 -2.99
CA GLU A 86 2.20 -11.87 -3.82
C GLU A 86 1.85 -11.76 -5.31
N GLY A 87 2.46 -10.79 -5.99
CA GLY A 87 2.16 -10.45 -7.38
C GLY A 87 1.25 -9.24 -7.53
N ASP A 88 0.60 -8.81 -6.45
CA ASP A 88 -0.18 -7.59 -6.44
C ASP A 88 0.74 -6.36 -6.39
N ARG A 89 0.21 -5.26 -6.92
CA ARG A 89 0.88 -3.96 -6.90
C ARG A 89 1.07 -3.50 -5.45
N GLY A 90 2.31 -3.15 -5.10
CA GLY A 90 2.66 -2.67 -3.75
C GLY A 90 2.96 -3.78 -2.74
N TYR A 91 3.01 -5.05 -3.17
CA TYR A 91 3.49 -6.15 -2.34
C TYR A 91 4.99 -5.98 -2.06
N ILE A 92 5.37 -6.04 -0.79
CA ILE A 92 6.76 -5.92 -0.35
C ILE A 92 7.30 -7.32 -0.02
N ARG A 93 8.32 -7.76 -0.76
CA ARG A 93 9.04 -9.01 -0.49
C ARG A 93 10.31 -8.75 0.32
N VAL A 94 10.64 -9.60 1.29
CA VAL A 94 11.91 -9.54 2.02
C VAL A 94 12.72 -10.80 1.77
N VAL A 95 13.96 -10.62 1.31
CA VAL A 95 14.84 -11.71 0.86
C VAL A 95 16.13 -11.73 1.68
N ILE A 96 16.54 -12.89 2.17
CA ILE A 96 17.92 -13.17 2.57
C ILE A 96 18.55 -14.04 1.48
N VAL A 97 19.51 -13.48 0.75
CA VAL A 97 20.16 -14.15 -0.37
C VAL A 97 20.85 -15.44 0.10
N GLY A 98 20.51 -16.55 -0.56
CA GLY A 98 21.04 -17.88 -0.23
C GLY A 98 20.41 -18.54 1.00
N GLU A 99 19.34 -17.97 1.55
CA GLU A 99 18.65 -18.53 2.73
C GLU A 99 17.14 -18.63 2.54
N ASN A 100 16.44 -17.50 2.41
CA ASN A 100 14.99 -17.45 2.32
C ASN A 100 14.56 -16.30 1.40
N SER A 101 13.63 -16.58 0.49
CA SER A 101 13.15 -15.62 -0.50
C SER A 101 11.89 -14.85 -0.09
N LYS A 102 11.30 -15.17 1.07
CA LYS A 102 10.04 -14.63 1.56
C LYS A 102 10.03 -14.57 3.10
N VAL A 103 10.97 -13.84 3.69
CA VAL A 103 11.12 -13.74 5.15
C VAL A 103 9.86 -13.16 5.80
N GLU A 104 9.12 -12.28 5.10
CA GLU A 104 7.85 -11.72 5.54
C GLU A 104 6.74 -12.76 5.74
N LYS A 105 6.89 -13.95 5.13
CA LYS A 105 5.95 -15.08 5.25
C LYS A 105 6.39 -16.13 6.28
N CYS A 106 7.58 -15.98 6.87
CA CYS A 106 8.08 -16.93 7.86
C CYS A 106 7.15 -17.00 9.08
N ASN A 107 6.93 -18.22 9.57
CA ASN A 107 6.31 -18.47 10.86
C ASN A 107 7.32 -18.32 12.01
N ASN A 108 6.86 -18.46 13.25
CA ASN A 108 7.71 -18.27 14.43
C ASN A 108 8.87 -19.29 14.53
N GLU A 109 8.68 -20.52 14.05
CA GLU A 109 9.72 -21.54 14.06
C GLU A 109 10.83 -21.20 13.06
N GLU A 110 10.44 -20.77 11.85
CA GLU A 110 11.36 -20.32 10.80
C GLU A 110 12.14 -19.07 11.23
N ILE A 111 11.45 -18.11 11.87
CA ILE A 111 12.09 -16.91 12.45
C ILE A 111 13.10 -17.32 13.54
N ASN A 112 12.74 -18.22 14.44
CA ASN A 112 13.65 -18.69 15.49
C ASN A 112 14.88 -19.40 14.92
N ALA A 113 14.71 -20.19 13.86
CA ALA A 113 15.82 -20.83 13.18
C ALA A 113 16.78 -19.80 12.54
N LEU A 114 16.25 -18.75 11.91
CA LEU A 114 17.04 -17.65 11.37
C LEU A 114 17.80 -16.89 12.46
N LEU A 115 17.12 -16.58 13.57
CA LEU A 115 17.73 -15.90 14.73
C LEU A 115 18.88 -16.72 15.31
N GLN A 116 18.70 -18.02 15.53
CA GLN A 116 19.75 -18.90 16.06
C GLN A 116 20.93 -19.02 15.08
N LYS A 117 20.65 -19.10 13.78
CA LYS A 117 21.68 -19.25 12.74
C LYS A 117 22.58 -18.02 12.63
N TYR A 118 22.03 -16.82 12.80
CA TYR A 118 22.72 -15.56 12.58
C TYR A 118 22.95 -14.72 13.84
N ALA A 119 22.72 -15.30 15.03
CA ALA A 119 22.93 -14.63 16.31
C ALA A 119 24.37 -14.11 16.53
N ASN A 120 25.36 -14.75 15.89
CA ASN A 120 26.79 -14.48 16.11
C ASN A 120 27.35 -13.44 15.12
N GLU A 121 26.95 -12.19 15.29
CA GLU A 121 27.51 -11.00 14.60
C GLU A 121 27.45 -11.00 13.05
N THR A 122 26.66 -11.88 12.44
CA THR A 122 26.48 -11.84 10.97
C THR A 122 25.86 -10.50 10.58
N ARG A 123 26.55 -9.78 9.70
CA ARG A 123 26.08 -8.51 9.16
C ARG A 123 25.48 -8.71 7.79
N PHE A 124 24.48 -7.90 7.47
CA PHE A 124 23.79 -7.94 6.20
C PHE A 124 23.91 -6.58 5.50
N ASN A 125 24.34 -6.60 4.25
CA ASN A 125 24.09 -5.48 3.35
C ASN A 125 22.60 -5.51 2.95
N CYS A 126 21.98 -4.34 2.92
CA CYS A 126 20.60 -4.18 2.46
C CYS A 126 20.58 -3.40 1.14
N ILE A 127 19.74 -3.85 0.21
CA ILE A 127 19.40 -3.16 -1.02
C ILE A 127 17.88 -3.11 -1.11
N VAL A 128 17.32 -1.93 -1.34
CA VAL A 128 15.88 -1.74 -1.54
C VAL A 128 15.63 -1.57 -3.03
N SER A 129 14.66 -2.31 -3.57
CA SER A 129 14.27 -2.24 -4.98
C SER A 129 12.86 -1.67 -5.11
N GLU A 130 12.72 -0.69 -5.98
CA GLU A 130 11.47 0.00 -6.28
C GLU A 130 10.89 -0.45 -7.63
N THR A 131 9.57 -0.37 -7.78
CA THR A 131 8.90 -0.49 -9.08
C THR A 131 9.14 0.77 -9.92
N SER A 132 8.75 0.74 -11.20
CA SER A 132 8.78 1.93 -12.08
C SER A 132 7.95 3.11 -11.57
N GLU A 133 7.12 2.89 -10.56
CA GLU A 133 6.23 3.88 -9.95
C GLU A 133 6.77 4.38 -8.59
N GLY A 134 7.96 3.94 -8.19
CA GLY A 134 8.64 4.33 -6.95
C GLY A 134 8.21 3.55 -5.70
N LEU A 135 7.33 2.55 -5.86
CA LEU A 135 6.88 1.71 -4.75
C LEU A 135 7.93 0.67 -4.41
N ILE A 136 8.24 0.46 -3.13
CA ILE A 136 9.11 -0.65 -2.73
C ILE A 136 8.46 -1.98 -3.13
N SER A 137 9.25 -2.83 -3.78
CA SER A 137 8.86 -4.16 -4.23
C SER A 137 9.67 -5.28 -3.57
N GLU A 138 10.92 -5.00 -3.23
CA GLU A 138 11.81 -5.97 -2.60
C GLU A 138 12.80 -5.29 -1.66
N VAL A 139 13.02 -5.88 -0.49
CA VAL A 139 14.14 -5.56 0.41
C VAL A 139 15.04 -6.77 0.50
N ARG A 140 16.26 -6.63 -0.03
CA ARG A 140 17.22 -7.72 -0.20
C ARG A 140 18.38 -7.58 0.76
N PHE A 141 18.52 -8.58 1.63
CA PHE A 141 19.64 -8.75 2.54
C PHE A 141 20.64 -9.75 1.99
N THR A 142 21.91 -9.34 1.91
CA THR A 142 23.02 -10.20 1.52
C THR A 142 24.01 -10.27 2.66
N LYS A 143 24.42 -11.48 3.04
CA LYS A 143 25.46 -11.67 4.07
C LYS A 143 26.75 -10.97 3.66
N ARG A 144 27.38 -10.35 4.64
CA ARG A 144 28.71 -9.76 4.50
C ARG A 144 29.81 -10.77 4.82
#